data_AF-A0A6P8C6E6-F1
#
_entry.id   AF-A0A6P8C6E6-F1
#
_cell.length_a   1.000
_cell.length_b   1.000
_cell.length_c   1.000
_cell.angle_alpha   90.00
_cell.angle_beta   90.00
_cell.angle_gamma   90.00
#
_symmetry.space_group_name_H-M   'P 1'
#
loop_
_entity.id
_entity.type
_entity.pdbx_description
1 polymer ?
#
loop_
_entity_poly.entity_id
_entity_poly.type
_entity_poly.pdbx_seq_one_letter_code
_entity_poly.pdbx_strand_id
1 'polypeptide(L)'
;MQLLLKSIDSSDACIYAEIRTRIPETISWDYDFEPAGSTPLSFTCKSAALKEAIDDVEWPGSSIQITLQPSPPSVNFMGEGHGYLQIDFMYYVNTDLLTAFHCDRLVSHRYRYKFLRATTANLPSSVTKDNRGSKLTIGRGGMLKVQHLVSVARSTNTHPYINSAGYHQPSRIAYIEFFVKPEADNDDS
;
A
#
# COMPACT_ATOMS: atom_id res chain seq x y z
N MET A 1 -10.85 -12.98 -25.07
CA MET A 1 -10.29 -12.07 -26.11
C MET A 1 -8.98 -11.52 -25.60
N GLN A 2 -7.88 -11.83 -26.27
CA GLN A 2 -6.54 -11.36 -25.93
C GLN A 2 -6.17 -10.31 -26.97
N LEU A 3 -6.02 -9.04 -26.55
CA LEU A 3 -5.69 -7.95 -27.46
C LEU A 3 -4.18 -8.03 -27.76
N LEU A 4 -3.82 -8.50 -28.95
CA LEU A 4 -2.44 -8.57 -29.42
C LEU A 4 -2.07 -7.22 -30.07
N LEU A 5 -1.51 -6.29 -29.30
CA LEU A 5 -0.98 -5.03 -29.82
C LEU A 5 0.41 -5.30 -30.39
N LYS A 6 0.49 -5.52 -31.70
CA LYS A 6 1.76 -5.60 -32.45
C LYS A 6 2.23 -4.16 -32.64
N SER A 7 3.31 -3.73 -31.96
CA SER A 7 3.84 -2.38 -32.18
C SER A 7 4.39 -2.31 -33.60
N ILE A 8 3.83 -1.40 -34.38
CA ILE A 8 4.43 -0.90 -35.61
C ILE A 8 4.88 0.51 -35.23
N ASP A 9 6.04 0.59 -34.59
CA ASP A 9 6.64 1.87 -34.19
C ASP A 9 7.13 2.61 -35.44
N SER A 10 6.18 3.22 -36.16
CA SER A 10 6.45 4.28 -37.13
C SER A 10 6.44 5.61 -36.39
N SER A 11 7.42 6.49 -36.67
CA SER A 11 7.53 7.82 -36.05
C SER A 11 6.29 8.71 -36.26
N ASP A 12 5.42 8.35 -37.21
CA ASP A 12 4.20 9.08 -37.57
C ASP A 12 2.91 8.30 -37.22
N ALA A 13 3.00 7.28 -36.36
CA ALA A 13 1.82 6.52 -35.94
C ALA A 13 0.96 7.33 -34.94
N CYS A 14 -0.31 7.56 -35.28
CA CYS A 14 -1.30 8.14 -34.37
C CYS A 14 -2.10 7.02 -33.68
N ILE A 15 -2.25 7.11 -32.36
CA ILE A 15 -3.16 6.25 -31.59
C ILE A 15 -4.42 7.06 -31.30
N TYR A 16 -5.51 6.74 -31.99
CA TYR A 16 -6.85 7.25 -31.67
C TYR A 16 -7.58 6.23 -30.80
N ALA A 17 -8.07 6.66 -29.64
CA ALA A 17 -8.91 5.86 -28.76
C ALA A 17 -10.13 6.69 -28.29
N GLU A 18 -11.33 6.18 -28.56
CA GLU A 18 -12.58 6.72 -28.00
C GLU A 18 -12.99 5.85 -26.81
N ILE A 19 -13.03 6.44 -25.61
CA ILE A 19 -13.51 5.77 -24.40
C ILE A 19 -14.85 6.39 -24.02
N ARG A 20 -15.92 5.62 -24.15
CA ARG A 20 -17.27 6.06 -23.76
C ARG A 20 -17.43 5.97 -22.25
N THR A 21 -17.79 7.10 -21.63
CA THR A 21 -18.05 7.16 -20.18
C THR A 21 -19.46 6.71 -19.85
N ARG A 22 -19.65 6.16 -18.65
CA ARG A 22 -20.97 5.93 -18.05
C ARG A 22 -21.13 6.81 -16.82
N ILE A 23 -22.36 7.21 -16.55
CA ILE A 23 -22.70 7.83 -15.26
C ILE A 23 -22.56 6.73 -14.21
N PRO A 24 -21.76 6.93 -13.14
CA PRO A 24 -21.67 5.96 -12.05
C PRO A 24 -23.04 5.70 -11.44
N GLU A 25 -23.43 4.43 -11.34
CA GLU A 25 -24.71 4.02 -10.72
C GLU A 25 -24.67 4.15 -9.19
N THR A 26 -23.47 4.20 -8.61
CA THR A 26 -23.23 4.38 -7.19
C THR A 26 -22.38 5.62 -6.97
N ILE A 27 -22.72 6.37 -5.92
CA ILE A 27 -21.88 7.46 -5.43
C ILE A 27 -20.61 6.82 -4.85
N SER A 28 -19.44 7.39 -5.17
CA SER A 28 -18.19 6.98 -4.52
C SER A 28 -18.38 7.10 -3.02
N TRP A 29 -18.04 6.04 -2.28
CA TRP A 29 -18.01 6.15 -0.83
C TRP A 29 -16.82 7.05 -0.49
N ASP A 30 -17.08 8.34 -0.30
CA ASP A 30 -16.10 9.29 0.18
C ASP A 30 -15.89 8.97 1.65
N TYR A 31 -15.02 7.99 1.91
CA TYR A 31 -14.71 7.58 3.26
C TYR A 31 -13.84 8.66 3.90
N ASP A 32 -14.39 9.36 4.88
CA ASP A 32 -13.62 10.31 5.68
C ASP A 32 -12.77 9.52 6.68
N PHE A 33 -11.45 9.54 6.47
CA PHE A 33 -10.53 8.82 7.33
C PHE A 33 -10.33 9.58 8.64
N GLU A 34 -11.06 9.18 9.66
CA GLU A 34 -10.94 9.76 10.99
C GLU A 34 -9.75 9.16 11.75
N PRO A 35 -8.87 9.98 12.37
CA PRO A 35 -7.80 9.48 13.22
C PRO A 35 -8.36 8.77 14.46
N ALA A 36 -7.64 7.76 14.96
CA ALA A 36 -8.01 7.00 16.15
C ALA A 36 -7.68 7.75 17.45
N GLY A 37 -8.21 8.96 17.64
CA GLY A 37 -7.90 9.83 18.78
C GLY A 37 -6.84 10.88 18.44
N SER A 38 -6.22 11.47 19.47
CA SER A 38 -5.27 12.58 19.32
C SER A 38 -3.89 12.15 18.82
N THR A 39 -3.45 10.95 19.20
CA THR A 39 -2.15 10.41 18.79
C THR A 39 -2.29 9.57 17.53
N PRO A 40 -1.46 9.80 16.49
CA PRO A 40 -1.49 8.96 15.29
C PRO A 40 -1.08 7.53 15.61
N LEU A 41 -1.90 6.55 15.21
CA LEU A 41 -1.53 5.13 15.20
C LEU A 41 -0.99 4.80 13.81
N SER A 42 0.32 4.85 13.63
CA SER A 42 0.93 4.63 12.32
C SER A 42 2.34 4.08 12.38
N PHE A 43 2.71 3.36 11.34
CA PHE A 43 4.09 2.96 11.10
C PHE A 43 4.44 3.09 9.63
N THR A 44 5.72 3.27 9.34
CA THR A 44 6.25 3.27 7.97
C THR A 44 7.27 2.17 7.86
N CYS A 45 7.13 1.32 6.85
CA CYS A 45 8.05 0.24 6.59
C CYS A 45 8.43 0.12 5.12
N LYS A 46 9.50 -0.63 4.82
CA LYS A 46 9.87 -0.96 3.44
C LYS A 46 8.72 -1.69 2.76
N SER A 47 8.33 -1.22 1.58
CA SER A 47 7.19 -1.78 0.85
C SER A 47 7.37 -3.25 0.46
N ALA A 48 8.61 -3.66 0.16
CA ALA A 48 8.93 -5.06 -0.08
C ALA A 48 8.70 -5.92 1.18
N ALA A 49 9.18 -5.47 2.34
CA ALA A 49 9.00 -6.18 3.61
C ALA A 49 7.53 -6.26 4.03
N LEU A 50 6.74 -5.20 3.79
CA LEU A 50 5.29 -5.25 4.02
C LEU A 50 4.63 -6.31 3.15
N LYS A 51 4.99 -6.35 1.86
CA LYS A 51 4.43 -7.33 0.93
C LYS A 51 4.78 -8.76 1.35
N GLU A 52 6.05 -9.01 1.64
CA GLU A 52 6.55 -10.30 2.13
C GLU A 52 5.82 -10.72 3.41
N ALA A 53 5.74 -9.85 4.41
CA ALA A 53 5.06 -10.18 5.67
C ALA A 53 3.57 -10.53 5.48
N ILE A 54 2.86 -9.85 4.57
CA ILE A 54 1.45 -10.18 4.26
C ILE A 54 1.32 -11.50 3.50
N ASP A 55 2.22 -11.76 2.56
CA ASP A 55 2.20 -12.98 1.75
C ASP A 55 2.62 -14.21 2.59
N ASP A 56 3.55 -14.05 3.53
CA ASP A 56 4.06 -15.16 4.36
C ASP A 56 3.04 -15.63 5.41
N VAL A 57 2.28 -14.71 6.01
CA VAL A 57 1.23 -15.04 6.98
C VAL A 57 -0.11 -15.39 6.32
N GLU A 58 -0.13 -15.58 4.99
CA GLU A 58 -1.31 -15.97 4.23
C GLU A 58 -1.82 -17.34 4.66
N TRP A 59 -3.11 -17.40 5.03
CA TRP A 59 -3.88 -18.64 4.96
C TRP A 59 -5.13 -18.42 4.10
N PRO A 60 -5.51 -19.37 3.22
CA PRO A 60 -6.70 -19.24 2.40
C PRO A 60 -7.97 -19.03 3.24
N GLY A 61 -8.69 -17.95 2.97
CA GLY A 61 -9.94 -17.62 3.67
C GLY A 61 -9.77 -17.06 5.09
N SER A 62 -8.53 -16.86 5.56
CA SER A 62 -8.26 -16.32 6.89
C SER A 62 -8.14 -14.79 6.91
N SER A 63 -7.97 -14.28 8.12
CA SER A 63 -7.65 -12.90 8.40
C SER A 63 -6.27 -12.79 9.03
N ILE A 64 -5.62 -11.67 8.75
CA ILE A 64 -4.36 -11.31 9.37
C ILE A 64 -4.67 -10.32 10.48
N GLN A 65 -4.20 -10.62 11.68
CA GLN A 65 -4.21 -9.68 12.79
C GLN A 65 -2.96 -8.81 12.72
N ILE A 66 -3.15 -7.50 12.78
CA ILE A 66 -2.07 -6.52 12.86
C ILE A 66 -2.13 -5.88 14.24
N THR A 67 -1.04 -6.01 14.99
CA THR A 67 -0.92 -5.47 16.34
C THR A 67 0.18 -4.41 16.38
N LEU A 68 -0.12 -3.21 16.90
CA LEU A 68 0.88 -2.19 17.21
C LEU A 68 1.08 -2.16 18.73
N GLN A 69 2.29 -2.47 19.17
CA GLN A 69 2.69 -2.47 20.59
C GLN A 69 3.56 -1.24 20.86
N PRO A 70 3.25 -0.38 21.86
CA PRO A 70 4.07 0.79 22.18
C PRO A 70 5.30 0.45 23.04
N SER A 71 5.27 -0.63 23.81
CA SER A 71 6.36 -1.01 24.72
C SER A 71 6.50 -2.54 24.82
N PRO A 72 7.59 -3.15 24.31
CA PRO A 72 8.57 -2.52 23.41
C PRO A 72 7.90 -2.09 22.09
N PRO A 73 8.35 -1.00 21.42
CA PRO A 73 7.75 -0.57 20.17
C PRO A 73 7.90 -1.62 19.06
N SER A 74 6.79 -2.18 18.60
CA SER A 74 6.78 -3.17 17.52
C SER A 74 5.47 -3.19 16.73
N VAL A 75 5.56 -3.74 15.53
CA VAL A 75 4.42 -4.12 14.69
C VAL A 75 4.46 -5.62 14.49
N ASN A 76 3.33 -6.26 14.71
CA ASN A 76 3.18 -7.70 14.62
C ASN A 76 2.13 -8.03 13.56
N PHE A 77 2.46 -9.00 12.70
CA PHE A 77 1.55 -9.60 11.72
C PHE A 77 1.35 -11.05 12.12
N MET A 78 0.09 -11.45 12.31
CA MET A 78 -0.26 -12.76 12.81
C MET A 78 -1.34 -13.37 11.93
N GLY A 79 -1.05 -14.55 11.38
CA GLY A 79 -1.98 -15.36 10.59
C GLY A 79 -2.30 -16.65 11.32
N GLU A 80 -3.59 -16.94 11.46
CA GLU A 80 -4.10 -18.17 12.07
C GLU A 80 -4.96 -18.95 11.06
N GLY A 81 -4.67 -20.24 10.92
CA GLY A 81 -5.32 -21.14 9.96
C GLY A 81 -5.13 -22.61 10.37
N HIS A 82 -4.39 -23.37 9.57
CA HIS A 82 -3.98 -24.74 9.95
C HIS A 82 -2.83 -24.78 10.97
N GLY A 83 -2.29 -23.61 11.31
CA GLY A 83 -1.29 -23.39 12.32
C GLY A 83 -1.24 -21.90 12.67
N TYR A 84 -0.18 -21.52 13.37
CA TYR A 84 0.04 -20.16 13.83
C TYR A 84 1.36 -19.64 13.25
N LEU A 85 1.31 -18.53 12.52
CA LEU A 85 2.51 -17.83 12.07
C LEU A 85 2.45 -16.38 12.52
N GLN A 86 3.60 -15.90 13.00
CA GLN A 86 3.78 -14.56 13.53
C GLN A 86 5.06 -13.95 12.98
N ILE A 87 4.98 -12.71 12.52
CA ILE A 87 6.11 -11.90 12.05
C ILE A 87 6.14 -10.61 12.86
N ASP A 88 7.28 -10.34 13.49
CA ASP A 88 7.49 -9.17 14.33
C ASP A 88 8.49 -8.20 13.69
N PHE A 89 8.06 -6.96 13.49
CA PHE A 89 8.92 -5.83 13.19
C PHE A 89 9.18 -5.06 14.48
N MET A 90 10.33 -5.29 15.09
CA MET A 90 10.76 -4.58 16.28
C MET A 90 11.44 -3.26 15.89
N TYR A 91 10.93 -2.12 16.36
CA TYR A 91 11.37 -0.81 15.89
C TYR A 91 12.88 -0.56 16.08
N TYR A 92 13.42 -0.92 17.25
CA TYR A 92 14.83 -0.67 17.57
C TYR A 92 15.80 -1.71 16.98
N VAL A 93 15.29 -2.86 16.55
CA VAL A 93 16.11 -3.96 15.99
C VAL A 93 16.06 -3.93 14.46
N ASN A 94 14.89 -3.65 13.91
CA ASN A 94 14.62 -3.66 12.48
C ASN A 94 14.47 -2.23 11.94
N THR A 95 15.38 -1.32 12.30
CA THR A 95 15.36 0.10 11.86
C THR A 95 15.37 0.23 10.32
N ASP A 96 16.01 -0.73 9.65
CA ASP A 96 16.01 -0.83 8.19
C ASP A 96 14.67 -1.25 7.59
N LEU A 97 13.82 -1.94 8.36
CA LEU A 97 12.48 -2.36 7.92
C LEU A 97 11.43 -1.35 8.34
N LEU A 98 11.51 -0.83 9.56
CA LEU A 98 10.53 0.06 10.18
C LEU A 98 11.14 1.46 10.40
N THR A 99 10.93 2.33 9.42
CA THR A 99 11.53 3.66 9.33
C THR A 99 10.91 4.67 10.30
N ALA A 100 9.62 4.51 10.62
CA ALA A 100 8.92 5.38 11.55
C ALA A 100 7.84 4.60 12.31
N PHE A 101 7.67 4.88 13.59
CA PHE A 101 6.66 4.26 14.44
C PHE A 101 6.01 5.33 15.33
N HIS A 102 4.69 5.37 15.34
CA HIS A 102 3.89 6.21 16.21
C HIS A 102 2.76 5.36 16.77
N CYS A 103 2.83 5.06 18.05
CA CYS A 103 1.81 4.31 18.78
C CYS A 103 2.00 4.60 20.27
N ASP A 104 0.94 5.00 20.96
CA ASP A 104 0.94 5.28 22.40
C ASP A 104 0.15 4.24 23.21
N ARG A 105 -0.58 3.35 22.55
CA ARG A 105 -1.42 2.33 23.17
C ARG A 105 -1.40 1.05 22.36
N LEU A 106 -1.57 -0.09 23.02
CA LEU A 106 -1.73 -1.36 22.31
C LEU A 106 -3.02 -1.34 21.47
N VAL A 107 -2.91 -1.61 20.18
CA VAL A 107 -4.06 -1.82 19.29
C VAL A 107 -3.86 -3.09 18.49
N SER A 108 -4.94 -3.85 18.30
CA SER A 108 -4.97 -5.07 17.51
C SER A 108 -6.25 -5.10 16.70
N HIS A 109 -6.13 -5.31 15.39
CA HIS A 109 -7.28 -5.43 14.50
C HIS A 109 -7.04 -6.54 13.47
N ARG A 110 -8.10 -7.25 13.11
CA ARG A 110 -8.09 -8.31 12.11
C ARG A 110 -8.60 -7.78 10.78
N TYR A 111 -7.94 -8.15 9.69
CA TYR A 111 -8.34 -7.78 8.35
C TYR A 111 -8.32 -9.01 7.45
N ARG A 112 -9.33 -9.15 6.58
CA ARG A 112 -9.38 -10.26 5.62
C ARG A 112 -8.16 -10.22 4.70
N TYR A 113 -7.46 -11.35 4.60
CA TYR A 113 -6.25 -11.48 3.80
C TYR A 113 -6.42 -10.93 2.39
N LYS A 114 -7.51 -11.30 1.69
CA LYS A 114 -7.76 -10.88 0.29
C LYS A 114 -7.75 -9.36 0.09
N PHE A 115 -8.18 -8.58 1.08
CA PHE A 115 -8.21 -7.12 0.98
C PHE A 115 -6.87 -6.51 1.35
N LEU A 116 -6.17 -7.08 2.35
CA LEU A 116 -4.79 -6.68 2.65
C LEU A 116 -3.85 -6.96 1.49
N ARG A 117 -3.92 -8.15 0.90
CA ARG A 117 -3.14 -8.55 -0.27
C ARG A 117 -3.34 -7.59 -1.45
N ALA A 118 -4.56 -7.11 -1.66
CA ALA A 118 -4.84 -6.16 -2.72
C ALA A 118 -4.05 -4.85 -2.59
N THR A 119 -3.66 -4.46 -1.37
CA THR A 119 -2.83 -3.27 -1.13
C THR A 119 -1.39 -3.46 -1.62
N THR A 120 -0.87 -4.69 -1.66
CA THR A 120 0.52 -4.99 -2.02
C THR A 120 0.69 -5.77 -3.34
N ALA A 121 -0.38 -6.31 -3.92
CA ALA A 121 -0.31 -7.22 -5.07
C ALA A 121 0.25 -6.58 -6.35
N ASN A 122 -0.05 -5.31 -6.60
CA ASN A 122 0.31 -4.61 -7.85
C ASN A 122 1.24 -3.41 -7.61
N LEU A 123 2.09 -3.49 -6.59
CA LEU A 123 3.05 -2.43 -6.32
C LEU A 123 4.00 -2.27 -7.51
N PRO A 124 4.13 -1.06 -8.10
CA PRO A 124 5.10 -0.80 -9.14
C PRO A 124 6.50 -1.19 -8.67
N SER A 125 7.34 -1.70 -9.58
CA SER A 125 8.70 -2.09 -9.23
C SER A 125 9.52 -0.93 -8.68
N SER A 126 9.19 0.33 -9.00
CA SER A 126 9.80 1.51 -8.37
C SER A 126 9.52 1.57 -6.87
N VAL A 127 8.35 1.14 -6.40
CA VAL A 127 8.00 1.12 -4.97
C VAL A 127 8.80 0.04 -4.24
N THR A 128 8.90 -1.15 -4.83
CA THR A 128 9.57 -2.30 -4.20
C THR A 128 11.09 -2.26 -4.35
N LYS A 129 11.64 -1.72 -5.44
CA LYS A 129 13.09 -1.57 -5.67
C LYS A 129 13.64 -0.32 -4.99
N ASP A 130 12.98 0.83 -5.14
CA ASP A 130 13.45 2.08 -4.55
C ASP A 130 13.09 2.18 -3.05
N ASN A 131 12.29 1.23 -2.53
CA ASN A 131 11.93 1.08 -1.12
C ASN A 131 11.52 2.40 -0.45
N ARG A 132 10.78 3.26 -1.16
CA ARG A 132 10.41 4.61 -0.70
C ARG A 132 9.42 4.62 0.48
N GLY A 133 8.98 3.45 0.92
CA GLY A 133 8.22 3.26 2.13
C GLY A 133 6.72 3.15 1.88
N SER A 134 6.09 2.24 2.62
CA SER A 134 4.65 2.15 2.78
C SER A 134 4.30 2.68 4.16
N LYS A 135 3.41 3.66 4.26
CA LYS A 135 2.87 4.13 5.53
C LYS A 135 1.52 3.46 5.79
N LEU A 136 1.38 2.83 6.94
CA LEU A 136 0.13 2.29 7.42
C LEU A 136 -0.37 3.14 8.58
N THR A 137 -1.65 3.50 8.56
CA THR A 137 -2.31 4.27 9.62
C THR A 137 -3.60 3.58 10.02
N ILE A 138 -3.81 3.38 11.32
CA ILE A 138 -5.04 2.82 11.88
C ILE A 138 -5.90 3.99 12.37
N GLY A 139 -7.04 4.17 11.71
CA GLY A 139 -8.04 5.18 12.03
C GLY A 139 -9.08 4.69 13.01
N ARG A 140 -10.13 5.50 13.20
CA ARG A 140 -11.25 5.17 14.07
C ARG A 140 -11.91 3.86 13.64
N GLY A 141 -12.33 3.06 14.62
CA GLY A 141 -12.97 1.77 14.38
C GLY A 141 -12.08 0.74 13.69
N GLY A 142 -10.75 0.92 13.75
CA GLY A 142 -9.78 0.00 13.16
C GLY A 142 -9.64 0.11 11.64
N MET A 143 -10.15 1.17 11.01
CA MET A 143 -9.97 1.36 9.56
C MET A 143 -8.48 1.49 9.22
N LEU A 144 -7.98 0.64 8.33
CA LEU A 144 -6.60 0.68 7.90
C LEU A 144 -6.45 1.50 6.63
N LYS A 145 -5.63 2.55 6.68
CA LYS A 145 -5.14 3.28 5.51
C LYS A 145 -3.73 2.82 5.18
N VAL A 146 -3.52 2.30 3.96
CA VAL A 146 -2.20 1.93 3.43
C VAL A 146 -1.84 2.91 2.32
N GLN A 147 -0.75 3.64 2.49
CA GLN A 147 -0.27 4.63 1.52
C GLN A 147 1.10 4.20 0.97
N HIS A 148 1.21 4.09 -0.34
CA HIS A 148 2.46 3.75 -1.04
C HIS A 148 2.99 4.97 -1.79
N LEU A 149 4.27 5.28 -1.61
CA LEU A 149 4.96 6.34 -2.36
C LEU A 149 5.53 5.79 -3.67
N VAL A 150 5.09 6.34 -4.80
CA VAL A 150 5.42 5.87 -6.15
C VAL A 150 6.24 6.91 -6.91
N SER A 151 7.32 6.46 -7.55
CA SER A 151 8.07 7.26 -8.53
C SER A 151 7.39 7.18 -9.89
N VAL A 152 7.00 8.32 -10.45
CA VAL A 152 6.47 8.42 -11.81
C VAL A 152 7.58 8.88 -12.73
N ALA A 153 8.05 7.96 -13.58
CA ALA A 153 8.98 8.28 -14.65
C ALA A 153 8.33 9.27 -15.62
N ARG A 154 9.06 10.31 -16.02
CA ARG A 154 8.63 11.13 -17.15
C ARG A 154 8.90 10.37 -18.44
N SER A 155 7.92 10.36 -19.34
CA SER A 155 8.14 9.84 -20.69
C SER A 155 9.25 10.64 -21.37
N THR A 156 10.22 9.95 -21.96
CA THR A 156 11.29 10.56 -22.76
C THR A 156 10.80 10.98 -24.15
N ASN A 157 9.51 10.78 -24.47
CA ASN A 157 8.89 11.15 -25.75
C ASN A 157 8.42 12.60 -25.80
N THR A 158 9.22 13.54 -25.26
CA THR A 158 9.09 14.95 -25.65
C THR A 158 10.20 15.22 -26.65
N HIS A 159 9.84 15.81 -27.79
CA HIS A 159 10.76 16.22 -28.85
C HIS A 159 12.09 16.74 -28.30
N PRO A 160 13.23 16.48 -28.98
CA PRO A 160 14.53 16.98 -28.55
C PRO A 160 14.57 18.50 -28.73
N TYR A 161 13.90 19.24 -27.86
CA TYR A 161 14.25 20.63 -27.61
C TYR A 161 15.43 20.59 -26.66
N ILE A 162 16.61 20.65 -27.26
CA ILE A 162 17.89 20.76 -26.59
C ILE A 162 17.83 22.01 -25.71
N ASN A 163 17.48 21.84 -24.44
CA ASN A 163 17.89 22.78 -23.41
C ASN A 163 19.26 22.32 -22.94
N SER A 164 20.26 23.07 -23.39
CA SER A 164 21.66 23.01 -23.00
C SER A 164 21.85 23.34 -21.52
N ALA A 165 21.48 22.40 -20.64
CA ALA A 165 21.95 22.32 -19.27
C ALA A 165 21.72 20.88 -18.78
N GLY A 166 22.80 20.16 -18.47
CA GLY A 166 22.80 18.74 -18.09
C GLY A 166 22.15 18.41 -16.74
N TYR A 167 21.00 18.98 -16.43
CA TYR A 167 20.22 18.65 -15.24
C TYR A 167 19.19 17.58 -15.60
N HIS A 168 19.44 16.34 -15.20
CA HIS A 168 18.38 15.34 -15.09
C HIS A 168 17.28 15.91 -14.18
N GLN A 169 16.12 16.23 -14.74
CA GLN A 169 14.98 16.67 -13.93
C GLN A 169 14.53 15.50 -13.03
N PRO A 170 14.34 15.73 -11.72
CA PRO A 170 13.98 14.67 -10.78
C PRO A 170 12.62 14.03 -11.13
N SER A 171 12.48 12.74 -10.83
CA SER A 171 11.22 12.01 -10.98
C SER A 171 10.11 12.63 -10.12
N ARG A 172 8.87 12.61 -10.63
CA ARG A 172 7.71 13.09 -9.87
C ARG A 172 7.30 12.00 -8.87
N ILE A 173 6.88 12.41 -7.67
CA ILE A 173 6.37 11.50 -6.64
C ILE A 173 4.84 11.58 -6.65
N ALA A 174 4.19 10.43 -6.67
CA ALA A 174 2.75 10.26 -6.47
C ALA A 174 2.50 9.30 -5.32
N TYR A 175 1.26 9.22 -4.84
CA TYR A 175 0.86 8.24 -3.84
C TYR A 175 -0.36 7.43 -4.30
N ILE A 176 -0.43 6.18 -3.84
CA ILE A 176 -1.59 5.31 -3.98
C ILE A 176 -2.09 4.99 -2.58
N GLU A 177 -3.39 5.11 -2.36
CA GLU A 177 -4.02 4.86 -1.06
C GLU A 177 -5.03 3.72 -1.16
N PHE A 178 -5.00 2.85 -0.16
CA PHE A 178 -5.97 1.79 0.05
C PHE A 178 -6.61 1.97 1.42
N PHE A 179 -7.91 1.73 1.49
CA PHE A 179 -8.68 1.73 2.73
C PHE A 179 -9.24 0.32 2.95
N VAL A 180 -8.92 -0.28 4.09
CA VAL A 180 -9.31 -1.65 4.41
C VAL A 180 -10.06 -1.65 5.74
N LYS A 181 -11.33 -2.01 5.67
CA LYS A 181 -12.18 -2.17 6.87
C LYS A 181 -11.70 -3.40 7.66
N PRO A 182 -11.60 -3.31 8.99
CA PRO A 182 -11.33 -4.50 9.80
C PRO A 182 -12.53 -5.43 9.76
N GLU A 183 -12.30 -6.70 10.12
CA GLU A 183 -13.39 -7.58 10.48
C GLU A 183 -14.07 -7.04 11.74
N ALA A 184 -15.40 -7.17 11.79
CA ALA A 184 -16.11 -6.95 13.04
C ALA A 184 -15.66 -8.04 14.01
N ASP A 185 -15.33 -7.67 15.23
CA ASP A 185 -15.40 -8.63 16.32
C ASP A 185 -16.86 -9.07 16.35
N ASN A 186 -17.13 -10.34 16.11
CA ASN A 186 -18.45 -10.88 16.43
C ASN A 186 -18.58 -10.66 17.94
N ASP A 187 -19.37 -9.67 18.35
CA ASP A 187 -19.99 -9.64 19.66
C ASP A 187 -20.95 -10.84 19.71
N ASP A 188 -20.40 -12.04 19.86
CA ASP A 188 -21.13 -13.21 20.36
C ASP A 188 -21.31 -12.99 21.86
N SER A 189 -22.26 -12.12 22.19
CA SER A 189 -22.88 -12.00 23.52
C SER A 189 -24.08 -12.92 23.63
#